data_AF-A0A484VUW8-F1
#
_entry.id   AF-A0A484VUW8-F1
#
_cell.length_a   1.000
_cell.length_b   1.000
_cell.length_c   1.000
_cell.angle_alpha   90.00
_cell.angle_beta   90.00
_cell.angle_gamma   90.00
#
_symmetry.space_group_name_H-M   'P 1'
#
loop_
_entity.id
_entity.type
_entity.pdbx_description
1 polymer ?
#
loop_
_entity_poly.entity_id
_entity_poly.type
_entity_poly.pdbx_seq_one_letter_code
_entity_poly.pdbx_strand_id
1 'polypeptide(L)' 'MLQVYLVRHGETQWNAERRIQGQSDSPLTEKGVQQAWQVAERARTLGITHVMSS' A
#
# COMPACT_ATOMS: atom_id res chain seq x y z
N MET A 1 -23.80 -4.99 7.17
CA MET A 1 -22.70 -5.92 7.48
C MET A 1 -21.39 -5.19 7.26
N LEU A 2 -20.42 -5.32 8.15
CA LEU A 2 -19.11 -4.68 7.99
C LEU A 2 -18.28 -5.43 6.93
N GLN A 3 -17.67 -4.71 6.01
CA GLN A 3 -16.70 -5.24 5.04
C GLN A 3 -15.34 -4.59 5.28
N VAL A 4 -14.29 -5.41 5.30
CA VAL A 4 -12.92 -4.96 5.55
C VAL A 4 -12.02 -5.40 4.41
N TYR A 5 -11.25 -4.45 3.88
CA TYR A 5 -10.26 -4.69 2.84
C TYR A 5 -8.87 -4.49 3.45
N LEU A 6 -7.99 -5.47 3.24
CA LEU A 6 -6.60 -5.42 3.71
C LEU A 6 -5.68 -5.20 2.52
N VAL A 7 -4.81 -4.20 2.63
CA VAL A 7 -3.84 -3.82 1.60
C VAL A 7 -2.49 -3.64 2.27
N ARG A 8 -1.43 -4.17 1.65
CA ARG A 8 -0.04 -3.89 2.05
C ARG A 8 0.45 -2.62 1.34
N HIS A 9 1.35 -1.88 1.98
CA HIS A 9 2.08 -0.80 1.33
C HIS A 9 2.73 -1.24 0.01
N GLY A 10 2.92 -0.30 -0.93
CA GLY A 10 3.63 -0.56 -2.18
C GLY A 10 5.11 -0.92 -1.95
N GLU A 11 5.77 -1.41 -2.99
CA GLU A 11 7.21 -1.72 -2.95
C GLU A 11 8.05 -0.52 -2.50
N THR A 12 8.90 -0.72 -1.49
CA THR A 12 9.90 0.28 -1.03
C THR A 12 11.28 0.01 -1.62
N GLN A 13 12.18 1.01 -1.59
CA GLN A 13 13.57 0.83 -1.99
C GLN A 13 14.22 -0.36 -1.25
N TRP A 14 13.95 -0.51 0.05
CA TRP A 14 14.48 -1.63 0.82
C TRP A 14 13.84 -2.98 0.47
N ASN A 15 12.60 -3.02 -0.01
CA ASN A 15 12.04 -4.25 -0.58
C ASN A 15 12.80 -4.66 -1.85
N ALA A 16 13.08 -3.70 -2.74
CA ALA A 16 13.86 -3.93 -3.96
C ALA A 16 15.29 -4.40 -3.65
N GLU A 17 15.91 -3.84 -2.61
CA GLU A 17 17.24 -4.25 -2.10
C GLU A 17 17.21 -5.52 -1.24
N ARG A 18 16.03 -6.10 -0.96
CA ARG A 18 15.85 -7.24 -0.04
C ARG A 18 16.39 -7.01 1.37
N ARG A 19 16.26 -5.77 1.87
CA ARG A 19 16.66 -5.37 3.23
C ARG A 19 15.48 -5.42 4.19
N ILE A 20 15.76 -5.82 5.42
CA ILE A 20 14.77 -5.83 6.51
C ILE A 20 14.49 -4.39 6.93
N GLN A 21 13.21 -4.02 6.99
CA GLN A 21 12.78 -2.66 7.28
C GLN A 21 12.33 -2.46 8.74
N GLY A 22 11.65 -3.44 9.34
CA GLY A 22 11.16 -3.33 10.71
C GLY A 22 10.22 -2.14 10.89
N GLN A 23 10.49 -1.30 11.90
CA GLN A 23 9.78 -0.02 12.13
C GLN A 23 10.48 1.19 11.48
N SER A 24 11.53 0.97 10.68
CA SER A 24 12.23 2.05 9.98
C SER A 24 11.52 2.42 8.69
N ASP A 25 11.74 3.65 8.21
CA ASP A 25 11.11 4.14 6.99
C ASP A 25 12.02 4.03 5.76
N SER A 26 11.42 3.75 4.60
CA SER A 26 12.09 3.65 3.30
C SER A 26 11.09 4.07 2.23
N PRO A 27 11.46 4.99 1.31
CA PRO A 27 10.52 5.52 0.35
C PRO A 27 10.03 4.42 -0.60
N LEU A 28 8.82 4.63 -1.15
CA LEU A 28 8.31 3.80 -2.24
C LEU A 28 9.23 3.90 -3.47
N THR A 29 9.34 2.80 -4.21
CA THR A 29 9.87 2.85 -5.59
C THR A 29 8.83 3.47 -6.52
N GLU A 30 9.21 3.87 -7.73
CA GLU A 30 8.24 4.28 -8.75
C GLU A 30 7.19 3.19 -9.00
N LYS A 31 7.62 1.93 -8.98
CA LYS A 31 6.73 0.76 -9.05
C LYS A 31 5.80 0.69 -7.84
N GLY A 32 6.29 0.95 -6.63
CA GLY A 32 5.47 1.04 -5.42
C GLY A 32 4.39 2.12 -5.51
N VAL A 33 4.71 3.28 -6.08
CA VAL A 33 3.74 4.35 -6.35
C VAL A 33 2.69 3.90 -7.37
N GLN A 34 3.10 3.26 -8.48
CA GLN A 34 2.17 2.72 -9.47
C GLN A 34 1.24 1.64 -8.89
N GLN A 35 1.76 0.78 -8.01
CA GLN A 35 0.95 -0.22 -7.29
C GLN A 35 -0.12 0.45 -6.42
N ALA A 36 0.22 1.52 -5.69
CA ALA A 36 -0.74 2.27 -4.89
C ALA A 36 -1.87 2.87 -5.76
N TRP A 37 -1.53 3.41 -6.93
CA TRP A 37 -2.53 3.91 -7.89
C TRP A 37 -3.45 2.81 -8.42
N GLN A 38 -2.93 1.61 -8.72
CA GLN A 38 -3.75 0.47 -9.15
C GLN A 38 -4.75 0.04 -8.07
N VAL A 39 -4.33 0.05 -6.80
CA VAL A 39 -5.25 -0.21 -5.68
C VAL A 39 -6.30 0.89 -5.59
N ALA A 40 -5.90 2.17 -5.72
CA ALA A 40 -6.82 3.29 -5.66
C ALA A 40 -7.91 3.17 -6.74
N GLU A 41 -7.56 2.89 -7.99
CA GLU A 41 -8.53 2.70 -9.08
C GLU A 41 -9.50 1.55 -8.79
N ARG A 42 -9.01 0.42 -8.27
CA ARG A 42 -9.88 -0.70 -7.87
C ARG A 42 -10.80 -0.32 -6.71
N ALA A 43 -10.33 0.48 -5.77
CA ALA A 43 -11.07 0.85 -4.57
C ALA A 43 -12.23 1.81 -4.85
N ARG A 44 -12.21 2.54 -5.98
CA ARG A 44 -13.23 3.54 -6.35
C ARG A 44 -14.66 3.00 -6.32
N THR A 45 -14.86 1.72 -6.63
CA THR A 45 -16.19 1.11 -6.74
C THR A 45 -16.58 0.29 -5.49
N LEU A 46 -15.72 0.24 -4.47
CA LEU A 46 -15.93 -0.61 -3.28
C LEU A 46 -16.74 0.09 -2.18
N GLY A 47 -17.11 1.36 -2.35
CA GLY A 47 -17.86 2.11 -1.33
C GLY A 47 -17.08 2.28 -0.02
N ILE A 48 -15.76 2.46 -0.10
CA ILE A 48 -14.89 2.65 1.07
C ILE A 48 -15.31 3.92 1.81
N THR A 49 -15.69 3.78 3.08
CA THR A 49 -16.10 4.91 3.95
C THR A 49 -15.01 5.38 4.89
N HIS A 50 -14.04 4.52 5.20
CA HIS A 50 -12.94 4.80 6.12
C HIS A 50 -11.66 4.14 5.63
N VAL A 51 -10.53 4.82 5.81
CA VAL A 51 -9.18 4.32 5.51
C VAL A 51 -8.33 4.45 6.77
N MET A 52 -7.62 3.38 7.13
CA MET A 52 -6.66 3.36 8.23
C MET A 52 -5.29 2.98 7.66
N SER A 53 -4.21 3.55 8.20
CA SER A 53 -2.84 3.30 7.79
C SER A 53 -1.94 3.13 9.01
N SER A 54 -0.88 2.35 8.88
CA SER A 54 0.14 2.09 9.92
C SER A 54 1.10 3.27 10.07
#